data_AF-A0A959CDY6-F1
#
_entry.id   AF-A0A959CDY6-F1
#
_cell.length_a   1.000
_cell.length_b   1.000
_cell.length_c   1.000
_cell.angle_alpha   90.00
_cell.angle_beta   90.00
_cell.angle_gamma   90.00
#
_symmetry.space_group_name_H-M   'P 1'
#
loop_
_entity.id
_entity.type
_entity.pdbx_description
1 polymer ?
#
loop_
_entity_poly.entity_id
_entity_poly.type
_entity_poly.pdbx_seq_one_letter_code
_entity_poly.pdbx_strand_id
1 'polypeptide(L)'
;TTAEYIQASSRVGRDVPNGPGLIITLYSPSKPRDKSQYEQFYSYHSRIYSNVEPTSVTPFSISSRQRALHAVLIGLVRHFSSGPMRSSAIIDEMEFNHLVETIKKIVLTRCETIDPDELIFTQDLLERRIKFWKNGFQNYGDPGNFMILQNEGYFPLMYSSGAEVRENVKDRSLPTPTSMRGVDTESQINIMTNP
;
A
#
# COMPACT_ATOMS: atom_id res chain seq x y z
N THR A 1 -4.09 -27.43 -2.74
CA THR A 1 -3.58 -27.84 -1.42
C THR A 1 -3.19 -26.65 -0.53
N THR A 2 -2.20 -25.80 -0.86
CA THR A 2 -1.90 -24.59 -0.04
C THR A 2 -2.90 -23.45 -0.23
N ALA A 3 -3.21 -23.09 -1.48
CA ALA A 3 -4.16 -22.02 -1.77
C ALA A 3 -5.57 -22.31 -1.25
N GLU A 4 -6.06 -23.55 -1.40
CA GLU A 4 -7.34 -24.01 -0.84
C GLU A 4 -7.35 -23.94 0.69
N TYR A 5 -6.25 -24.33 1.33
CA TYR A 5 -6.11 -24.23 2.78
C TYR A 5 -6.20 -22.78 3.25
N ILE A 6 -5.50 -21.84 2.59
CA ILE A 6 -5.57 -20.39 2.87
C ILE A 6 -6.99 -19.84 2.65
N GLN A 7 -7.62 -20.22 1.54
CA GLN A 7 -8.98 -19.79 1.22
C GLN A 7 -10.02 -20.31 2.22
N ALA A 8 -9.84 -21.55 2.72
CA ALA A 8 -10.69 -22.11 3.74
C ALA A 8 -10.42 -21.48 5.12
N SER A 9 -9.15 -21.34 5.51
CA SER A 9 -8.78 -20.83 6.83
C SER A 9 -9.13 -19.36 7.03
N SER A 10 -9.06 -18.55 5.97
CA SER A 10 -9.40 -17.12 6.01
C SER A 10 -10.90 -16.81 6.11
N ARG A 11 -11.77 -17.81 5.91
CA ARG A 11 -13.24 -17.65 5.93
C ARG A 11 -13.88 -18.05 7.26
N VAL A 12 -13.09 -18.56 8.20
CA VAL A 12 -13.56 -19.18 9.45
C VAL A 12 -13.10 -18.34 10.65
N GLY A 13 -13.92 -18.22 11.71
CA GLY A 13 -13.55 -17.52 12.95
C GLY A 13 -13.61 -15.98 12.90
N ARG A 14 -14.45 -15.40 12.04
CA ARG A 14 -14.57 -13.94 11.86
C ARG A 14 -15.41 -13.22 12.92
N ASP A 15 -16.21 -13.96 13.69
CA ASP A 15 -17.09 -13.40 14.71
C ASP A 15 -16.52 -13.73 16.10
N VAL A 16 -15.49 -13.00 16.52
CA VAL A 16 -14.95 -13.12 17.88
C VAL A 16 -15.74 -12.17 18.78
N PRO A 17 -16.37 -12.62 19.89
CA PRO A 17 -16.23 -13.94 20.54
C PRO A 17 -17.35 -14.96 20.20
N ASN A 18 -18.34 -14.62 19.38
CA ASN A 18 -19.59 -15.39 19.27
C ASN A 18 -19.51 -16.65 18.39
N GLY A 19 -18.44 -16.81 17.61
CA GLY A 19 -18.27 -17.87 16.62
C GLY A 19 -16.84 -18.40 16.58
N PRO A 20 -16.48 -19.42 17.39
CA PRO A 20 -15.18 -20.07 17.28
C PRO A 20 -15.02 -20.71 15.91
N GLY A 21 -13.86 -20.48 15.29
CA GLY A 21 -13.50 -21.08 14.01
C GLY A 21 -12.84 -22.46 14.17
N LEU A 22 -13.30 -23.47 13.42
CA LEU A 22 -12.68 -24.80 13.39
C LEU A 22 -12.27 -25.18 11.96
N ILE A 23 -11.02 -25.60 11.79
CA ILE A 23 -10.47 -26.08 10.52
C ILE A 23 -9.86 -27.46 10.78
N ILE A 24 -10.28 -28.47 10.01
CA ILE A 24 -9.77 -29.84 10.09
C ILE A 24 -9.01 -30.13 8.80
N THR A 25 -7.76 -30.57 8.92
CA THR A 25 -6.94 -30.99 7.77
C THR A 25 -6.62 -32.47 7.89
N LEU A 26 -6.95 -33.25 6.87
CA LEU A 26 -6.74 -34.70 6.84
C LEU A 26 -5.55 -35.02 5.93
N TYR A 27 -4.55 -35.73 6.46
CA TYR A 27 -3.33 -36.12 5.76
C TYR A 27 -3.25 -37.64 5.63
N SER A 28 -2.73 -38.13 4.50
CA SER A 28 -2.58 -39.56 4.27
C SER A 28 -1.20 -40.07 4.74
N PRO A 29 -1.11 -41.03 5.68
CA PRO A 29 0.17 -41.52 6.20
C PRO A 29 0.98 -42.32 5.16
N SER A 30 0.33 -42.80 4.10
CA SER A 30 0.99 -43.52 3.00
C SER A 30 1.68 -42.59 1.99
N LYS A 31 1.48 -41.27 2.09
CA LYS A 31 2.08 -40.28 1.21
C LYS A 31 3.21 -39.54 1.95
N PRO A 32 4.48 -39.71 1.57
CA PRO A 32 5.62 -39.04 2.22
C PRO A 32 5.48 -37.51 2.27
N ARG A 33 4.87 -36.90 1.24
CA ARG A 33 4.59 -35.46 1.18
C ARG A 33 3.62 -34.99 2.26
N ASP A 34 2.55 -35.74 2.48
CA ASP A 34 1.53 -35.41 3.48
C ASP A 34 2.09 -35.58 4.90
N LYS A 35 2.94 -36.60 5.10
CA LYS A 35 3.67 -36.79 6.35
C LYS A 35 4.61 -35.63 6.67
N SER A 36 5.40 -35.18 5.68
CA SER A 36 6.28 -34.02 5.84
C SER A 36 5.50 -32.73 6.15
N GLN A 37 4.34 -32.52 5.51
CA GLN A 37 3.45 -31.39 5.79
C GLN A 37 2.86 -31.45 7.21
N TYR A 38 2.45 -32.63 7.67
CA TYR A 38 1.97 -32.84 9.03
C TYR A 38 3.06 -32.55 10.07
N GLU A 39 4.27 -33.07 9.87
CA GLU A 39 5.40 -32.85 10.78
C GLU A 39 5.81 -31.38 10.88
N GLN A 40 5.67 -30.62 9.79
CA GLN A 40 5.99 -29.19 9.73
C GLN A 40 4.76 -28.29 9.88
N PHE A 41 3.61 -28.82 10.27
CA PHE A 41 2.32 -28.12 10.17
C PHE A 41 2.31 -26.78 10.89
N TYR A 42 2.85 -26.70 12.11
CA TYR A 42 2.87 -25.46 12.89
C TYR A 42 3.73 -24.39 12.20
N SER A 43 4.97 -24.72 11.86
CA SER A 43 5.89 -23.80 11.18
C SER A 43 5.39 -23.37 9.81
N TYR A 44 4.75 -24.30 9.08
CA TYR A 44 4.06 -24.00 7.83
C TYR A 44 2.89 -23.06 8.08
N HIS A 45 1.94 -23.39 8.95
CA HIS A 45 0.74 -22.61 9.29
C HIS A 45 1.08 -21.16 9.69
N SER A 46 2.07 -20.98 10.55
CA SER A 46 2.53 -19.65 10.99
C SER A 46 3.15 -18.82 9.87
N ARG A 47 3.65 -19.45 8.79
CA ARG A 47 4.31 -18.79 7.67
C ARG A 47 3.50 -18.80 6.39
N ILE A 48 2.30 -19.41 6.33
CA ILE A 48 1.57 -19.51 5.04
C ILE A 48 1.26 -18.13 4.48
N TYR A 49 0.98 -17.16 5.36
CA TYR A 49 0.68 -15.78 4.97
C TYR A 49 1.94 -14.97 4.64
N SER A 50 3.15 -15.46 4.93
CA SER A 50 4.38 -14.73 4.58
C SER A 50 4.64 -14.69 3.08
N ASN A 51 4.10 -15.68 2.35
CA ASN A 51 4.28 -15.83 0.90
C ASN A 51 3.02 -15.46 0.10
N VAL A 52 1.95 -15.07 0.79
CA VAL A 52 0.75 -14.53 0.13
C VAL A 52 0.96 -13.05 0.03
N GLU A 53 1.19 -12.55 -1.18
CA GLU A 53 1.16 -11.11 -1.41
C GLU A 53 -0.15 -10.56 -0.84
N PRO A 54 -0.11 -9.54 0.03
CA PRO A 54 -1.31 -8.91 0.51
C PRO A 54 -2.00 -8.28 -0.69
N THR A 55 -2.98 -9.00 -1.25
CA THR A 55 -3.85 -8.46 -2.28
C THR A 55 -4.51 -7.22 -1.67
N SER A 56 -4.34 -6.07 -2.31
CA SER A 56 -4.78 -4.75 -1.84
C SER A 56 -6.31 -4.57 -1.90
N VAL A 57 -7.06 -5.62 -1.62
CA VAL A 57 -8.52 -5.68 -1.71
C VAL A 57 -9.21 -5.14 -0.47
N THR A 58 -8.54 -5.11 0.69
CA THR A 58 -9.08 -4.49 1.89
C THR A 58 -8.81 -2.98 1.86
N PRO A 59 -9.84 -2.12 1.74
CA PRO A 59 -9.68 -0.67 1.82
C PRO A 59 -8.98 -0.29 3.13
N PHE A 60 -8.16 0.77 3.11
CA PHE A 60 -7.45 1.30 4.28
C PHE A 60 -6.52 0.35 5.05
N SER A 61 -6.38 -0.92 4.65
CA SER A 61 -5.30 -1.77 5.15
C SER A 61 -3.93 -1.12 4.94
N ILE A 62 -2.98 -1.44 5.82
CA ILE A 62 -1.61 -0.90 5.77
C ILE A 62 -0.98 -0.97 4.37
N SER A 63 -1.10 -2.11 3.67
CA SER A 63 -0.54 -2.29 2.32
C SER A 63 -1.24 -1.42 1.28
N SER A 64 -2.57 -1.27 1.37
CA SER A 64 -3.34 -0.40 0.47
C SER A 64 -2.95 1.07 0.66
N ARG A 65 -2.86 1.52 1.91
CA ARG A 65 -2.48 2.89 2.25
C ARG A 65 -1.06 3.22 1.82
N GLN A 66 -0.09 2.36 2.14
CA GLN A 66 1.30 2.57 1.75
C GLN A 66 1.48 2.64 0.23
N ARG A 67 0.71 1.84 -0.52
CA ARG A 67 0.83 1.74 -1.98
C ARG A 67 0.13 2.85 -2.76
N ALA A 68 -0.98 3.40 -2.26
CA ALA A 68 -1.84 4.26 -3.08
C ALA A 68 -2.29 5.57 -2.42
N LEU A 69 -2.18 5.74 -1.10
CA LEU A 69 -2.74 6.91 -0.42
C LEU A 69 -2.12 8.24 -0.89
N HIS A 70 -0.82 8.25 -1.17
CA HIS A 70 -0.15 9.42 -1.72
C HIS A 70 -0.68 9.77 -3.11
N ALA A 71 -0.92 8.79 -3.97
CA ALA A 71 -1.44 9.01 -5.31
C ALA A 71 -2.85 9.63 -5.27
N VAL A 72 -3.69 9.21 -4.33
CA VAL A 72 -5.00 9.82 -4.08
C VAL A 72 -4.85 11.28 -3.66
N LEU A 73 -4.01 11.56 -2.65
CA LEU A 73 -3.75 12.92 -2.19
C LEU A 73 -3.27 13.83 -3.34
N ILE A 74 -2.25 13.37 -4.06
CA ILE A 74 -1.61 14.12 -5.14
C ILE A 74 -2.58 14.35 -6.31
N GLY A 75 -3.31 13.32 -6.70
CA GLY A 75 -4.31 13.40 -7.76
C GLY A 75 -5.42 14.39 -7.44
N LEU A 76 -5.94 14.36 -6.21
CA LEU A 76 -7.00 15.29 -5.77
C LEU A 76 -6.50 16.73 -5.68
N VAL A 77 -5.30 16.97 -5.12
CA VAL A 77 -4.71 18.33 -5.10
C VAL A 77 -4.54 18.85 -6.52
N ARG A 78 -3.97 18.05 -7.42
CA ARG A 78 -3.77 18.43 -8.82
C ARG A 78 -5.09 18.71 -9.55
N HIS A 79 -6.12 17.91 -9.25
CA HIS A 79 -7.43 18.03 -9.88
C HIS A 79 -8.19 19.29 -9.42
N PHE A 80 -8.17 19.57 -8.12
CA PHE A 80 -8.89 20.70 -7.53
C PHE A 80 -8.12 22.01 -7.49
N SER A 81 -6.79 21.98 -7.67
CA SER A 81 -6.02 23.21 -7.85
C SER A 81 -6.56 23.99 -9.06
N SER A 82 -6.52 25.30 -8.95
CA SER A 82 -6.83 26.26 -10.00
C SER A 82 -5.58 26.87 -10.64
N GLY A 83 -4.42 26.72 -9.98
CA GLY A 83 -3.16 27.36 -10.35
C GLY A 83 -2.05 26.40 -10.82
N PRO A 84 -0.78 26.71 -10.52
CA PRO A 84 0.39 26.01 -11.07
C PRO A 84 0.50 24.54 -10.64
N MET A 85 -0.20 24.15 -9.57
CA MET A 85 -0.27 22.75 -9.12
C MET A 85 -1.08 21.86 -10.09
N ARG A 86 -1.76 22.41 -11.11
CA ARG A 86 -2.36 21.57 -12.18
C ARG A 86 -1.31 20.88 -13.05
N SER A 87 -0.18 21.54 -13.27
CA SER A 87 0.85 21.15 -14.25
C SER A 87 2.21 20.88 -13.63
N SER A 88 2.50 21.43 -12.45
CA SER A 88 3.76 21.24 -11.72
C SER A 88 3.50 20.81 -10.28
N ALA A 89 4.51 20.24 -9.61
CA ALA A 89 4.39 19.90 -8.18
C ALA A 89 4.75 21.08 -7.26
N ILE A 90 4.94 22.29 -7.80
CA ILE A 90 5.30 23.49 -7.04
C ILE A 90 4.08 23.95 -6.25
N ILE A 91 4.24 24.05 -4.93
CA ILE A 91 3.18 24.40 -3.99
C ILE A 91 2.96 25.91 -3.97
N ASP A 92 1.71 26.34 -4.21
CA ASP A 92 1.18 27.58 -3.66
C ASP A 92 0.71 27.27 -2.23
N GLU A 93 1.39 27.79 -1.21
CA GLU A 93 1.13 27.41 0.18
C GLU A 93 -0.33 27.64 0.61
N MET A 94 -0.94 28.73 0.17
CA MET A 94 -2.29 29.07 0.60
C MET A 94 -3.30 28.11 -0.01
N GLU A 95 -3.24 27.92 -1.33
CA GLU A 95 -4.12 26.98 -2.04
C GLU A 95 -3.88 25.55 -1.55
N PHE A 96 -2.63 25.14 -1.41
CA PHE A 96 -2.25 23.79 -1.01
C PHE A 96 -2.75 23.44 0.39
N ASN A 97 -2.55 24.31 1.38
CA ASN A 97 -3.01 24.06 2.74
C ASN A 97 -4.55 23.95 2.79
N HIS A 98 -5.27 24.78 2.03
CA HIS A 98 -6.73 24.71 1.94
C HIS A 98 -7.23 23.40 1.30
N LEU A 99 -6.63 23.00 0.17
CA LEU A 99 -6.98 21.77 -0.52
C LEU A 99 -6.67 20.53 0.32
N VAL A 100 -5.49 20.49 0.94
CA VAL A 100 -5.06 19.37 1.77
C VAL A 100 -5.98 19.16 2.98
N GLU A 101 -6.40 20.21 3.67
CA GLU A 101 -7.35 20.08 4.77
C GLU A 101 -8.72 19.55 4.31
N THR A 102 -9.18 19.99 3.14
CA THR A 102 -10.41 19.49 2.53
C THR A 102 -10.30 18.01 2.16
N ILE A 103 -9.20 17.61 1.51
CA ILE A 103 -8.93 16.23 1.10
C ILE A 103 -8.76 15.32 2.32
N LYS A 104 -8.04 15.77 3.36
CA LYS A 104 -7.89 15.04 4.63
C LYS A 104 -9.25 14.71 5.23
N LYS A 105 -10.16 15.70 5.33
CA LYS A 105 -11.53 15.46 5.82
C LYS A 105 -12.24 14.38 4.99
N ILE A 106 -12.21 14.49 3.67
CA ILE A 106 -12.87 13.51 2.78
C ILE A 106 -12.33 12.08 3.01
N VAL A 107 -11.01 11.94 3.06
CA VAL A 107 -10.36 10.63 3.21
C VAL A 107 -10.61 10.04 4.61
N LEU A 108 -10.47 10.84 5.67
CA LEU A 108 -10.63 10.39 7.04
C LEU A 108 -12.08 10.04 7.37
N THR A 109 -13.06 10.84 6.93
CA THR A 109 -14.48 10.49 7.08
C THR A 109 -14.81 9.17 6.38
N ARG A 110 -14.21 8.92 5.20
CA ARG A 110 -14.38 7.65 4.50
C ARG A 110 -13.69 6.49 5.22
N CYS A 111 -12.51 6.71 5.80
CA CYS A 111 -11.81 5.71 6.61
C CYS A 111 -12.64 5.34 7.83
N GLU A 112 -13.10 6.32 8.61
CA GLU A 112 -13.94 6.12 9.79
C GLU A 112 -15.22 5.33 9.48
N THR A 113 -15.79 5.52 8.29
CA THR A 113 -17.00 4.77 7.88
C THR A 113 -16.72 3.32 7.49
N ILE A 114 -15.54 3.02 6.94
CA ILE A 114 -15.22 1.71 6.34
C ILE A 114 -14.39 0.85 7.28
N ASP A 115 -13.37 1.44 7.90
CA ASP A 115 -12.40 0.80 8.78
C ASP A 115 -11.93 1.80 9.86
N PRO A 116 -12.68 1.94 10.96
CA PRO A 116 -12.37 2.87 12.05
C PRO A 116 -11.02 2.61 12.71
N ASP A 117 -10.58 1.35 12.77
CA ASP A 117 -9.34 0.95 13.43
C ASP A 117 -8.10 1.48 12.67
N GLU A 118 -8.22 1.71 11.37
CA GLU A 118 -7.17 2.25 10.51
C GLU A 118 -7.14 3.80 10.47
N LEU A 119 -8.05 4.49 11.17
CA LEU A 119 -8.20 5.95 11.10
C LEU A 119 -6.93 6.70 11.51
N ILE A 120 -6.38 6.36 12.68
CA ILE A 120 -5.19 7.02 13.24
C ILE A 120 -3.98 6.82 12.31
N PHE A 121 -3.76 5.59 11.84
CA PHE A 121 -2.65 5.28 10.95
C PHE A 121 -2.82 5.92 9.57
N THR A 122 -4.05 6.07 9.08
CA THR A 122 -4.35 6.78 7.84
C THR A 122 -4.02 8.27 7.97
N GLN A 123 -4.43 8.89 9.08
CA GLN A 123 -4.14 10.29 9.37
C GLN A 123 -2.64 10.55 9.46
N ASP A 124 -1.90 9.76 10.23
CA ASP A 124 -0.45 9.92 10.36
C ASP A 124 0.27 9.72 9.00
N LEU A 125 -0.13 8.72 8.22
CA LEU A 125 0.45 8.55 6.88
C LEU A 125 0.14 9.74 5.96
N LEU A 126 -1.08 10.28 5.97
CA LEU A 126 -1.41 11.49 5.21
C LEU A 126 -0.50 12.65 5.59
N GLU A 127 -0.34 12.93 6.88
CA GLU A 127 0.53 14.01 7.37
C GLU A 127 1.98 13.84 6.90
N ARG A 128 2.51 12.61 6.97
CA ARG A 128 3.85 12.30 6.44
C ARG A 128 3.95 12.58 4.95
N ARG A 129 2.93 12.24 4.15
CA ARG A 129 2.92 12.50 2.69
C ARG A 129 2.78 13.99 2.36
N ILE A 130 2.02 14.74 3.15
CA ILE A 130 1.90 16.20 3.02
C ILE A 130 3.25 16.85 3.32
N LYS A 131 3.88 16.49 4.43
CA LYS A 131 5.23 16.98 4.80
C LYS A 131 6.26 16.61 3.74
N PHE A 132 6.19 15.39 3.21
CA PHE A 132 7.06 14.94 2.12
C PHE A 132 6.93 15.86 0.91
N TRP A 133 5.72 16.17 0.44
CA TRP A 133 5.54 17.07 -0.71
C TRP A 133 6.07 18.49 -0.43
N LYS A 134 5.90 19.00 0.79
CA LYS A 134 6.45 20.31 1.20
C LYS A 134 7.98 20.43 1.10
N ASN A 135 8.72 19.33 0.89
CA ASN A 135 10.17 19.35 0.69
C ASN A 135 10.63 19.83 -0.71
N GLY A 136 9.77 20.49 -1.49
CA GLY A 136 10.20 21.27 -2.67
C GLY A 136 10.35 20.49 -3.97
N PHE A 137 9.47 19.52 -4.23
CA PHE A 137 9.43 18.81 -5.52
C PHE A 137 8.88 19.69 -6.64
N GLN A 138 9.49 19.61 -7.83
CA GLN A 138 9.08 20.42 -8.98
C GLN A 138 8.12 19.68 -9.92
N ASN A 139 8.21 18.34 -9.97
CA ASN A 139 7.52 17.53 -10.97
C ASN A 139 6.72 16.39 -10.32
N TYR A 140 5.60 16.02 -10.92
CA TYR A 140 4.80 14.88 -10.49
C TYR A 140 5.42 13.52 -10.84
N GLY A 141 6.16 13.47 -11.96
CA GLY A 141 6.64 12.23 -12.58
C GLY A 141 5.83 11.85 -13.81
N ASP A 142 6.32 10.86 -14.55
CA ASP A 142 5.70 10.37 -15.78
C ASP A 142 5.49 8.85 -15.70
N PRO A 143 4.41 8.30 -16.30
CA PRO A 143 4.09 6.87 -16.17
C PRO A 143 5.14 5.91 -16.73
N GLY A 144 6.00 6.38 -17.64
CA GLY A 144 7.04 5.59 -18.27
C GLY A 144 8.41 5.71 -17.59
N ASN A 145 8.52 6.52 -16.54
CA ASN A 145 9.80 6.91 -15.91
C ASN A 145 10.84 7.47 -16.90
N PHE A 146 10.42 8.00 -18.06
CA PHE A 146 11.32 8.46 -19.11
C PHE A 146 12.23 9.59 -18.62
N MET A 147 11.69 10.54 -17.86
CA MET A 147 12.46 11.66 -17.36
C MET A 147 13.50 11.22 -16.32
N ILE A 148 13.16 10.21 -15.52
CA ILE A 148 14.08 9.60 -14.55
C ILE A 148 15.24 8.89 -15.27
N LEU A 149 14.95 8.18 -16.37
CA LEU A 149 15.96 7.42 -17.12
C LEU A 149 16.88 8.33 -17.95
N GLN A 150 16.35 9.45 -18.46
CA GLN A 150 17.11 10.36 -19.34
C GLN A 150 17.90 11.44 -18.58
N ASN A 151 17.48 11.82 -17.37
CA ASN A 151 18.06 12.95 -16.65
C ASN A 151 18.53 12.56 -15.24
N GLU A 152 19.85 12.65 -15.01
CA GLU A 152 20.41 12.20 -13.73
C GLU A 152 19.91 13.01 -12.51
N GLY A 153 19.68 14.32 -12.69
CA GLY A 153 19.21 15.21 -11.63
C GLY A 153 17.70 15.27 -11.43
N TYR A 154 16.92 14.43 -12.12
CA TYR A 154 15.46 14.47 -12.08
C TYR A 154 14.87 13.59 -10.96
N PHE A 155 14.26 14.22 -9.97
CA PHE A 155 13.60 13.57 -8.84
C PHE A 155 12.14 14.03 -8.74
N PRO A 156 11.19 13.25 -9.29
CA PRO A 156 9.78 13.60 -9.22
C PRO A 156 9.16 13.22 -7.88
N LEU A 157 7.94 13.68 -7.64
CA LEU A 157 7.15 13.32 -6.47
C LEU A 157 6.78 11.83 -6.48
N MET A 158 6.46 11.28 -7.66
CA MET A 158 6.07 9.89 -7.88
C MET A 158 6.82 9.28 -9.06
N TYR A 159 6.95 7.96 -9.06
CA TYR A 159 7.42 7.18 -10.21
C TYR A 159 6.60 5.90 -10.38
N SER A 160 6.53 5.38 -11.60
CA SER A 160 5.85 4.12 -11.88
C SER A 160 6.61 2.96 -11.24
N SER A 161 5.96 2.20 -10.37
CA SER A 161 6.61 1.09 -9.67
C SER A 161 6.94 -0.09 -10.58
N GLY A 162 6.32 -0.19 -11.75
CA GLY A 162 6.51 -1.29 -12.71
C GLY A 162 7.81 -1.27 -13.50
N ALA A 163 8.69 -0.29 -13.29
CA ALA A 163 9.99 -0.21 -13.94
C ALA A 163 11.09 0.08 -12.93
N GLU A 164 12.26 -0.54 -13.16
CA GLU A 164 13.43 -0.30 -12.33
C GLU A 164 13.94 1.13 -12.51
N VAL A 165 14.14 1.82 -11.39
CA VAL A 165 14.69 3.17 -11.33
C VAL A 165 15.97 3.17 -10.49
N ARG A 166 16.77 4.22 -10.65
CA ARG A 166 18.01 4.42 -9.89
C ARG A 166 17.74 4.48 -8.39
N GLU A 167 18.64 3.96 -7.57
CA GLU A 167 18.43 3.81 -6.13
C GLU A 167 18.15 5.14 -5.41
N ASN A 168 18.89 6.18 -5.79
CA ASN A 168 18.70 7.53 -5.27
C ASN A 168 17.31 8.13 -5.57
N VAL A 169 16.60 7.64 -6.58
CA VAL A 169 15.21 8.03 -6.88
C VAL A 169 14.26 7.28 -5.97
N LYS A 170 14.50 5.99 -5.69
CA LYS A 170 13.68 5.21 -4.74
C LYS A 170 13.67 5.82 -3.35
N ASP A 171 14.80 6.36 -2.91
CA ASP A 171 14.94 7.02 -1.61
C ASP A 171 14.22 8.37 -1.52
N ARG A 172 14.01 9.04 -2.66
CA ARG A 172 13.54 10.44 -2.73
C ARG A 172 12.13 10.59 -3.28
N SER A 173 11.61 9.58 -3.96
CA SER A 173 10.35 9.64 -4.71
C SER A 173 9.43 8.49 -4.29
N LEU A 174 8.12 8.66 -4.48
CA LEU A 174 7.15 7.65 -4.08
C LEU A 174 6.89 6.65 -5.21
N PRO A 175 7.06 5.32 -4.99
CA PRO A 175 6.60 4.32 -5.94
C PRO A 175 5.08 4.35 -6.01
N THR A 176 4.55 4.44 -7.23
CA THR A 176 3.12 4.55 -7.49
C THR A 176 2.72 3.53 -8.55
N PRO A 177 1.72 2.66 -8.27
CA PRO A 177 1.19 1.77 -9.29
C PRO A 177 0.51 2.56 -10.40
N THR A 178 0.67 2.10 -11.64
CA THR A 178 -0.03 2.68 -12.80
C THR A 178 -1.30 1.91 -13.13
N SER A 179 -1.43 0.69 -12.57
CA SER A 179 -2.60 -0.16 -12.69
C SER A 179 -3.00 -0.71 -11.33
N MET A 180 -4.31 -0.73 -11.07
CA MET A 180 -4.91 -1.46 -9.94
C MET A 180 -5.37 -2.87 -10.34
N ARG A 181 -5.17 -3.26 -11.62
CA ARG A 181 -5.56 -4.57 -12.16
C ARG A 181 -4.42 -5.57 -12.20
N GLY A 182 -3.17 -5.11 -12.11
CA GLY A 182 -1.96 -5.91 -12.16
C GLY A 182 -1.12 -5.79 -10.90
N VAL A 183 -0.27 -6.79 -10.66
CA VAL A 183 0.78 -6.72 -9.65
C VAL A 183 1.94 -5.95 -10.29
N ASP A 184 1.92 -4.62 -10.19
CA ASP A 184 2.98 -3.77 -10.78
C ASP A 184 4.35 -3.94 -10.06
N THR A 185 4.40 -4.55 -8.87
CA THR A 185 5.65 -4.76 -8.10
C THR A 185 5.44 -5.76 -6.97
N GLU A 186 6.50 -6.53 -6.65
CA GLU A 186 6.55 -7.40 -5.48
C GLU A 186 6.46 -6.56 -4.18
N SER A 187 5.68 -7.02 -3.20
CA SER A 187 5.55 -6.34 -1.90
C SER A 187 6.78 -6.62 -1.03
N GLN A 188 7.56 -5.60 -0.66
CA GLN A 188 8.68 -5.76 0.25
C GLN A 188 8.21 -5.74 1.73
N ILE A 189 8.63 -6.75 2.51
CA ILE A 189 8.34 -6.84 3.94
C ILE A 189 9.32 -5.92 4.69
N ASN A 190 8.81 -4.90 5.35
CA ASN A 190 9.59 -4.04 6.24
C ASN A 190 9.19 -4.28 7.70
N ILE A 191 10.18 -4.50 8.57
CA ILE A 191 9.97 -4.62 10.01
C ILE A 191 9.75 -3.19 10.55
N MET A 192 8.52 -2.88 10.96
CA MET A 192 8.24 -1.63 11.66
C MET A 192 8.64 -1.79 13.13
N THR A 193 9.80 -1.26 13.51
CA THR A 193 10.12 -1.03 14.92
C THR A 193 9.35 0.20 15.40
N ASN A 194 8.40 0.01 16.31
CA ASN A 194 7.77 1.13 17.00
C ASN A 194 8.81 1.84 17.89
N PRO A 195 8.84 3.18 17.94
CA PRO A 195 9.63 3.91 18.94
C PRO A 195 9.12 3.69 20.36
#